data_AF-F4L5B7-F1
#
_entry.id   AF-F4L5B7-F1
#
_cell.length_a   1.000
_cell.length_b   1.000
_cell.length_c   1.000
_cell.angle_alpha   90.00
_cell.angle_beta   90.00
_cell.angle_gamma   90.00
#
_symmetry.space_group_name_H-M   'P 1'
#
loop_
_entity.id
_entity.type
_entity.pdbx_description
1 polymer ?
#
loop_
_entity_poly.entity_id
_entity_poly.type
_entity_poly.pdbx_seq_one_letter_code
_entity_poly.pdbx_strand_id
1 'polypeptide(L)'
;MFDLSKIRFIKNDDDHGRRNYSFVGIQRSRQNEDQLEFWLPLGFKDFDETNFEQVKGFFFKMYRTFKTYLQKKQASLNDEDITIDRDGIIEKESGFSFINENKEQSVFYGKLNSLEKILEGYDELRISSLEKKLVRSHELDYSKLHRYLHQAIYLDDDVIYLDEMNIAKNIIIKGSPPILQLFCFIYVEIKAELGEIETVPTRAIELADEFKEEHLQLDSQLFDEKTFAETLETLKNRFDEIDQETIYKDDDYWHFFDAIEAFLYGERHQDNEGIYWGFSSFYDIWEDMCKTYVVNEVRFKDRIVYFEDNGALVASEFYRDLLNPFEIRVNSLSSVRKLRPDLVLEPSAKNIESLFYSKEIIKDWQPARSVVFQDYHNLRNSYPKIYNAYKRLVQTEKHFYLREKKFFFMYEDDYRKFREIVSQELEELYTSSPYQVVDYKYMRVSDYEYFSPFHLNEQGENKVKDDIHKQLVYEWTLQKNWDVPTQSEFWIPYYSNDVTVFGEVVPITNTYFNQSQIKVVQVNFKTLQEFYIKQTLA
;
A
#
# COMPACT_ATOMS: atom_id res chain seq x y z
N MET A 1 7.90 21.85 0.65
CA MET A 1 8.38 20.49 0.99
C MET A 1 8.57 20.36 2.50
N PHE A 2 8.17 19.23 3.09
CA PHE A 2 8.21 19.02 4.55
C PHE A 2 9.56 18.47 5.03
N ASP A 3 10.09 19.02 6.11
CA ASP A 3 11.26 18.49 6.80
C ASP A 3 10.81 17.39 7.78
N LEU A 4 10.93 16.12 7.38
CA LEU A 4 10.51 14.97 8.19
C LEU A 4 11.25 14.89 9.55
N SER A 5 12.44 15.50 9.67
CA SER A 5 13.21 15.50 10.93
C SER A 5 12.59 16.40 12.02
N LYS A 6 11.74 17.36 11.64
CA LYS A 6 11.12 18.34 12.55
C LYS A 6 9.65 18.08 12.84
N ILE A 7 9.08 17.00 12.31
CA ILE A 7 7.67 16.67 12.48
C ILE A 7 7.45 15.91 13.79
N ARG A 8 6.37 16.25 14.50
CA ARG A 8 5.94 15.51 15.68
C ARG A 8 5.14 14.27 15.27
N PHE A 9 5.46 13.11 15.82
CA PHE A 9 4.70 11.88 15.55
C PHE A 9 3.57 11.69 16.55
N ILE A 10 2.42 11.27 16.03
CA ILE A 10 1.24 10.87 16.80
C ILE A 10 1.03 9.38 16.53
N LYS A 11 1.38 8.54 17.50
CA LYS A 11 1.37 7.07 17.35
C LYS A 11 0.80 6.29 18.53
N ASN A 12 0.63 6.95 19.69
CA ASN A 12 0.09 6.30 20.88
C ASN A 12 -1.43 6.44 20.95
N ASP A 13 -2.07 5.44 21.55
CA ASP A 13 -3.52 5.43 21.76
C ASP A 13 -4.02 6.68 22.49
N ASP A 14 -3.24 7.19 23.45
CA ASP A 14 -3.57 8.37 24.26
C ASP A 14 -3.48 9.68 23.46
N ASP A 15 -2.61 9.71 22.44
CA ASP A 15 -2.46 10.86 21.55
C ASP A 15 -3.57 10.88 20.48
N HIS A 16 -4.06 9.69 20.07
CA HIS A 16 -5.23 9.55 19.19
C HIS A 16 -6.54 9.89 19.92
N GLY A 17 -6.92 11.17 19.91
CA GLY A 17 -8.23 11.62 20.37
C GLY A 17 -9.39 11.05 19.55
N ARG A 18 -10.58 10.89 20.15
CA ARG A 18 -11.77 10.30 19.50
C ARG A 18 -12.24 11.00 18.23
N ARG A 19 -11.94 12.29 18.05
CA ARG A 19 -12.42 13.09 16.90
C ARG A 19 -11.62 12.89 15.61
N ASN A 20 -10.39 12.38 15.69
CA ASN A 20 -9.50 12.16 14.53
C ASN A 20 -9.08 10.68 14.44
N TYR A 21 -9.91 9.76 14.94
CA TYR A 21 -9.50 8.37 15.19
C TYR A 21 -9.09 7.62 13.92
N SER A 22 -9.64 7.99 12.76
CA SER A 22 -9.38 7.37 11.47
C SER A 22 -8.47 8.22 10.56
N PHE A 23 -7.95 9.35 11.04
CA PHE A 23 -7.05 10.17 10.25
C PHE A 23 -5.63 9.61 10.27
N VAL A 24 -5.03 9.45 9.08
CA VAL A 24 -3.61 9.10 8.91
C VAL A 24 -2.99 10.05 7.90
N GLY A 25 -1.89 10.70 8.29
CA GLY A 25 -1.20 11.68 7.46
C GLY A 25 -0.63 12.87 8.25
N ILE A 26 -0.26 13.93 7.54
CA ILE A 26 0.33 15.15 8.08
C ILE A 26 -0.75 16.25 8.20
N GLN A 27 -0.88 16.81 9.40
CA GLN A 27 -1.72 17.97 9.67
C GLN A 27 -1.03 18.93 10.65
N ARG A 28 -1.52 20.18 10.73
CA ARG A 28 -1.04 21.16 11.71
C ARG A 28 -1.51 20.77 13.10
N SER A 29 -0.67 20.99 14.11
CA SER A 29 -1.09 20.80 15.50
C SER A 29 -2.16 21.82 15.86
N ARG A 30 -3.24 21.35 16.49
CA ARG A 30 -4.28 22.23 17.06
C ARG A 30 -3.78 23.01 18.29
N GLN A 31 -2.71 22.56 18.91
CA GLN A 31 -2.14 23.18 20.11
C GLN A 31 -1.06 24.20 19.78
N ASN A 32 -0.35 24.01 18.66
CA ASN A 32 0.71 24.90 18.19
C ASN A 32 0.63 25.02 16.67
N GLU A 33 0.13 26.16 16.18
CA GLU A 33 -0.04 26.38 14.75
C GLU A 33 1.27 26.29 13.97
N ASP A 34 2.43 26.53 14.57
CA ASP A 34 3.71 26.45 13.86
C ASP A 34 4.30 25.02 13.79
N GLN A 35 3.62 24.03 14.38
CA GLN A 35 4.09 22.65 14.43
C GLN A 35 3.27 21.72 13.52
N LEU A 36 3.96 20.89 12.75
CA LEU A 36 3.35 19.80 11.98
C LEU A 36 3.34 18.50 12.80
N GLU A 37 2.28 17.73 12.63
CA GLU A 37 2.07 16.42 13.24
C GLU A 37 1.85 15.35 12.16
N PHE A 38 2.60 14.25 12.22
CA PHE A 38 2.36 13.05 11.42
C PHE A 38 1.61 12.02 12.27
N TRP A 39 0.34 11.83 11.92
CA TRP A 39 -0.57 10.86 12.48
C TRP A 39 -0.34 9.51 11.80
N LEU A 40 0.22 8.57 12.55
CA LEU A 40 0.48 7.20 12.10
C LEU A 40 -0.79 6.35 12.23
N PRO A 41 -0.87 5.20 11.54
CA PRO A 41 -1.99 4.29 11.75
C PRO A 41 -2.06 3.77 13.19
N LEU A 42 -3.24 3.31 13.61
CA LEU A 42 -3.41 2.63 14.89
C LEU A 42 -2.48 1.41 14.99
N GLY A 43 -1.96 1.14 16.19
CA GLY A 43 -1.06 0.01 16.45
C GLY A 43 0.42 0.28 16.16
N PHE A 44 0.83 1.54 15.98
CA PHE A 44 2.21 1.96 15.68
C PHE A 44 3.07 2.30 16.91
N LYS A 45 2.73 1.81 18.11
CA LYS A 45 3.44 2.13 19.36
C LYS A 45 4.94 1.84 19.28
N ASP A 46 5.31 0.72 18.63
CA ASP A 46 6.69 0.26 18.47
C ASP A 46 7.39 0.82 17.22
N PHE A 47 6.80 1.82 16.55
CA PHE A 47 7.44 2.50 15.43
C PHE A 47 8.61 3.36 15.93
N ASP A 48 9.81 3.10 15.42
CA ASP A 48 11.01 3.89 15.69
C ASP A 48 11.01 5.17 14.84
N GLU A 49 10.57 6.27 15.46
CA GLU A 49 10.57 7.61 14.87
C GLU A 49 11.93 8.32 14.96
N THR A 50 12.91 7.74 15.67
CA THR A 50 14.25 8.32 15.78
C THR A 50 15.14 7.93 14.59
N ASN A 51 14.74 6.92 13.84
CA ASN A 51 15.43 6.48 12.63
C ASN A 51 14.85 7.19 11.40
N PHE A 52 15.57 8.18 10.89
CA PHE A 52 15.14 8.98 9.75
C PHE A 52 14.87 8.13 8.48
N GLU A 53 15.72 7.16 8.16
CA GLU A 53 15.51 6.30 6.97
C GLU A 53 14.23 5.46 7.10
N GLN A 54 13.90 5.00 8.31
CA GLN A 54 12.65 4.30 8.57
C GLN A 54 11.44 5.23 8.41
N VAL A 55 11.54 6.46 8.92
CA VAL A 55 10.50 7.50 8.77
C VAL A 55 10.26 7.85 7.31
N LYS A 56 11.33 8.16 6.58
CA LYS A 56 11.30 8.48 5.15
C LYS A 56 10.71 7.34 4.34
N GLY A 57 11.24 6.13 4.53
CA GLY A 57 10.74 4.94 3.86
C GLY A 57 9.26 4.67 4.15
N PHE A 58 8.81 4.90 5.39
CA PHE A 58 7.40 4.78 5.74
C PHE A 58 6.52 5.85 5.05
N PHE A 59 6.97 7.11 5.01
CA PHE A 59 6.26 8.18 4.31
C PHE A 59 6.02 7.84 2.84
N PHE A 60 7.05 7.42 2.10
CA PHE A 60 6.91 7.05 0.69
C PHE A 60 6.08 5.79 0.48
N LYS A 61 6.16 4.80 1.38
CA LYS A 61 5.25 3.64 1.33
C LYS A 61 3.79 4.04 1.56
N MET A 62 3.52 4.95 2.49
CA MET A 62 2.17 5.48 2.70
C MET A 62 1.68 6.27 1.49
N TYR A 63 2.52 7.09 0.87
CA TYR A 63 2.20 7.77 -0.39
C TYR A 63 1.81 6.77 -1.49
N ARG A 64 2.58 5.70 -1.68
CA ARG A 64 2.27 4.63 -2.64
C ARG A 64 0.97 3.91 -2.29
N THR A 65 0.73 3.64 -1.00
CA THR A 65 -0.51 3.00 -0.51
C THR A 65 -1.74 3.83 -0.90
N PHE A 66 -1.67 5.13 -0.63
CA PHE A 66 -2.72 6.10 -0.96
C PHE A 66 -2.96 6.18 -2.46
N LYS A 67 -1.90 6.24 -3.26
CA LYS A 67 -1.99 6.24 -4.72
C LYS A 67 -2.64 4.96 -5.26
N THR A 68 -2.21 3.79 -4.79
CA THR A 68 -2.80 2.50 -5.15
C THR A 68 -4.29 2.48 -4.84
N TYR A 69 -4.67 2.91 -3.63
CA TYR A 69 -6.08 2.93 -3.21
C TYR A 69 -6.92 3.85 -4.11
N LEU A 70 -6.45 5.06 -4.40
CA LEU A 70 -7.11 6.01 -5.31
C LEU A 70 -7.30 5.42 -6.71
N GLN A 71 -6.26 4.83 -7.28
CA GLN A 71 -6.30 4.20 -8.61
C GLN A 71 -7.33 3.05 -8.66
N LYS A 72 -7.36 2.20 -7.63
CA LYS A 72 -8.34 1.11 -7.54
C LYS A 72 -9.78 1.63 -7.46
N LYS A 73 -10.02 2.67 -6.65
CA LYS A 73 -11.36 3.26 -6.52
C LYS A 73 -11.80 3.97 -7.80
N GLN A 74 -10.92 4.71 -8.46
CA GLN A 74 -11.19 5.32 -9.78
C GLN A 74 -11.59 4.25 -10.82
N ALA A 75 -10.87 3.14 -10.89
CA ALA A 75 -11.19 2.05 -11.82
C ALA A 75 -12.54 1.35 -11.53
N SER A 76 -13.05 1.48 -10.30
CA SER A 76 -14.32 0.86 -9.88
C SER A 76 -15.56 1.74 -10.06
N LEU A 77 -15.41 3.01 -10.43
CA LEU A 77 -16.53 3.92 -10.71
C LEU A 77 -17.15 3.57 -12.08
N ASN A 78 -18.47 3.37 -12.12
CA ASN A 78 -19.21 3.10 -13.36
C ASN A 78 -19.54 4.41 -14.11
N ASP A 79 -19.70 4.33 -15.44
CA ASP A 79 -20.04 5.46 -16.33
C ASP A 79 -21.31 6.25 -15.93
N GLU A 80 -22.21 5.68 -15.13
CA GLU A 80 -23.46 6.34 -14.70
C GLU A 80 -23.29 7.26 -13.47
N ASP A 81 -22.26 7.04 -12.65
CA ASP A 81 -21.91 7.92 -11.52
C ASP A 81 -21.13 9.18 -11.98
N ILE A 82 -20.80 9.27 -13.28
CA ILE A 82 -20.06 10.36 -13.94
C ILE A 82 -20.91 11.64 -14.10
N THR A 83 -22.20 11.63 -13.74
CA THR A 83 -23.09 12.78 -13.99
C THR A 83 -23.07 13.90 -12.94
N ILE A 84 -22.09 13.92 -12.03
CA ILE A 84 -21.78 15.10 -11.21
C ILE A 84 -20.31 15.44 -11.40
N ASP A 85 -20.07 16.38 -12.31
CA ASP A 85 -18.79 16.97 -12.77
C ASP A 85 -17.61 16.00 -12.88
N ARG A 86 -17.19 15.77 -14.15
CA ARG A 86 -16.02 14.99 -14.61
C ARG A 86 -15.23 14.26 -13.51
N ASP A 87 -15.38 12.93 -13.49
CA ASP A 87 -14.55 11.93 -12.79
C ASP A 87 -15.12 11.36 -11.47
N GLY A 88 -16.34 11.70 -11.04
CA GLY A 88 -16.90 11.16 -9.79
C GLY A 88 -16.11 11.56 -8.53
N ILE A 89 -15.14 12.46 -8.73
CA ILE A 89 -14.30 13.13 -7.77
C ILE A 89 -14.90 14.51 -7.60
N ILE A 90 -15.38 14.84 -6.40
CA ILE A 90 -15.67 16.24 -6.09
C ILE A 90 -14.33 16.87 -5.75
N GLU A 91 -13.69 17.46 -6.77
CA GLU A 91 -12.52 18.31 -6.61
C GLU A 91 -12.98 19.58 -5.87
N LYS A 92 -12.71 19.65 -4.56
CA LYS A 92 -12.85 20.90 -3.82
C LYS A 92 -11.50 21.61 -3.84
N GLU A 93 -11.50 22.93 -3.71
CA GLU A 93 -10.28 23.76 -3.57
C GLU A 93 -9.29 23.25 -2.49
N SER A 94 -9.72 22.35 -1.60
CA SER A 94 -8.96 21.79 -0.48
C SER A 94 -8.61 20.29 -0.57
N GLY A 95 -9.01 19.55 -1.62
CA GLY A 95 -8.72 18.12 -1.78
C GLY A 95 -9.76 17.32 -2.57
N PHE A 96 -9.52 16.00 -2.68
CA PHE A 96 -10.40 15.05 -3.36
C PHE A 96 -11.39 14.47 -2.36
N SER A 97 -12.68 14.45 -2.68
CA SER A 97 -13.65 13.73 -1.87
C SER A 97 -14.48 12.77 -2.71
N PHE A 98 -14.66 11.56 -2.18
CA PHE A 98 -15.49 10.51 -2.75
C PHE A 98 -16.41 9.97 -1.66
N ILE A 99 -17.55 9.44 -2.08
CA ILE A 99 -18.49 8.80 -1.16
C ILE A 99 -18.12 7.32 -1.08
N ASN A 100 -17.79 6.84 0.11
CA ASN A 100 -17.49 5.43 0.31
C ASN A 100 -18.77 4.57 0.36
N GLU A 101 -18.59 3.26 0.46
CA GLU A 101 -19.70 2.28 0.46
C GLU A 101 -20.68 2.48 1.63
N ASN A 102 -20.22 3.08 2.73
CA ASN A 102 -21.02 3.44 3.90
C ASN A 102 -21.79 4.76 3.73
N LYS A 103 -21.73 5.39 2.56
CA LYS A 103 -22.26 6.74 2.27
C LYS A 103 -21.62 7.84 3.10
N GLU A 104 -20.43 7.58 3.65
CA GLU A 104 -19.61 8.59 4.32
C GLU A 104 -18.73 9.27 3.28
N GLN A 105 -18.51 10.58 3.44
CA GLN A 105 -17.60 11.33 2.58
C GLN A 105 -16.17 11.03 3.03
N SER A 106 -15.49 10.16 2.29
CA SER A 106 -14.05 9.97 2.43
C SER A 106 -13.35 11.17 1.80
N VAL A 107 -12.63 11.94 2.61
CA VAL A 107 -11.87 13.09 2.14
C VAL A 107 -10.40 12.71 2.12
N PHE A 108 -9.83 12.70 0.91
CA PHE A 108 -8.40 12.71 0.68
C PHE A 108 -7.93 14.16 0.64
N TYR A 109 -7.15 14.53 1.65
CA TYR A 109 -6.54 15.84 1.71
C TYR A 109 -5.22 15.75 0.96
N GLY A 110 -5.29 16.00 -0.35
CA GLY A 110 -4.15 15.91 -1.25
C GLY A 110 -3.51 17.27 -1.50
N LYS A 111 -2.80 17.85 -0.52
CA LYS A 111 -1.78 18.87 -0.86
C LYS A 111 -0.38 18.28 -1.01
N LEU A 112 -0.31 16.99 -1.33
CA LEU A 112 0.80 16.43 -2.10
C LEU A 112 0.65 16.66 -3.62
N ASN A 113 -0.21 17.59 -4.01
CA ASN A 113 -0.20 18.26 -5.31
C ASN A 113 1.24 18.66 -5.72
N SER A 114 2.17 18.90 -4.78
CA SER A 114 3.60 19.11 -5.05
C SER A 114 4.33 17.91 -5.67
N LEU A 115 4.16 16.69 -5.13
CA LEU A 115 4.81 15.49 -5.69
C LEU A 115 4.10 15.06 -6.97
N GLU A 116 2.77 15.11 -6.96
CA GLU A 116 1.93 14.76 -8.12
C GLU A 116 2.22 15.67 -9.31
N LYS A 117 2.33 16.99 -9.11
CA LYS A 117 2.70 17.92 -10.19
C LYS A 117 4.05 17.62 -10.81
N ILE A 118 5.04 17.16 -10.05
CA ILE A 118 6.33 16.75 -10.63
C ILE A 118 6.17 15.42 -11.39
N LEU A 119 5.43 14.45 -10.84
CA LEU A 119 5.25 13.15 -11.46
C LEU A 119 4.39 13.20 -12.74
N GLU A 120 3.32 14.00 -12.75
CA GLU A 120 2.42 14.22 -13.88
C GLU A 120 2.98 15.25 -14.87
N GLY A 121 3.78 16.20 -14.38
CA GLY A 121 4.45 17.19 -15.20
C GLY A 121 5.53 16.60 -16.10
N TYR A 122 5.96 15.35 -15.88
CA TYR A 122 6.94 14.69 -16.73
C TYR A 122 6.36 14.41 -18.12
N ASP A 123 6.89 15.11 -19.13
CA ASP A 123 6.47 14.97 -20.52
C ASP A 123 7.71 14.88 -21.43
N GLU A 124 7.97 13.67 -21.95
CA GLU A 124 9.13 13.36 -22.81
C GLU A 124 9.15 14.21 -24.09
N LEU A 125 7.97 14.52 -24.65
CA LEU A 125 7.86 15.32 -25.87
C LEU A 125 8.22 16.78 -25.60
N ARG A 126 7.75 17.33 -24.47
CA ARG A 126 8.10 18.71 -24.06
C ARG A 126 9.57 18.84 -23.69
N ILE A 127 10.14 17.84 -23.00
CA ILE A 127 11.59 17.79 -22.73
C ILE A 127 12.36 17.82 -24.06
N SER A 128 11.98 16.96 -25.00
CA SER A 128 12.62 16.89 -26.33
C SER A 128 12.45 18.17 -27.17
N SER A 129 11.32 18.86 -27.02
CA SER A 129 11.00 20.14 -27.68
C SER A 129 11.93 21.26 -27.18
N LEU A 130 12.03 21.39 -25.86
CA LEU A 130 12.82 22.42 -25.19
C LEU A 130 14.32 22.26 -25.45
N GLU A 131 14.83 21.03 -25.54
CA GLU A 131 16.23 20.75 -25.89
C GLU A 131 16.61 21.14 -27.32
N LYS A 132 15.63 21.18 -28.23
CA LYS A 132 15.84 21.42 -29.67
C LYS A 132 15.24 22.75 -30.11
N LYS A 133 15.36 23.80 -29.28
CA LYS A 133 14.89 25.14 -29.68
C LYS A 133 15.69 25.68 -30.86
N LEU A 134 14.96 25.94 -31.94
CA LEU A 134 15.44 26.69 -33.11
C LEU A 134 15.35 28.19 -32.78
N VAL A 135 16.51 28.81 -32.54
CA VAL A 135 16.60 30.25 -32.27
C VAL A 135 17.10 30.98 -33.53
N ARG A 136 16.63 32.20 -33.72
CA ARG A 136 17.16 33.10 -34.76
C ARG A 136 18.47 33.73 -34.27
N SER A 137 19.58 33.35 -34.89
CA SER A 137 20.89 33.98 -34.66
C SER A 137 20.87 35.46 -35.04
N HIS A 138 21.61 36.27 -34.29
CA HIS A 138 21.89 37.67 -34.63
C HIS A 138 22.96 37.80 -35.72
N GLU A 139 23.65 36.71 -36.08
CA GLU A 139 24.58 36.69 -37.21
C GLU A 139 23.83 36.58 -38.55
N LEU A 140 24.09 37.53 -39.45
CA LEU A 140 23.51 37.57 -40.79
C LEU A 140 24.18 36.54 -41.72
N ASP A 141 23.37 35.70 -42.37
CA ASP A 141 23.84 34.73 -43.38
C ASP A 141 24.06 35.40 -44.76
N TYR A 142 25.24 35.99 -44.95
CA TYR A 142 25.63 36.68 -46.20
C TYR A 142 25.61 35.79 -47.45
N SER A 143 25.53 34.45 -47.33
CA SER A 143 25.44 33.56 -48.51
C SER A 143 24.16 33.79 -49.34
N LYS A 144 23.13 34.37 -48.72
CA LYS A 144 21.83 34.66 -49.35
C LYS A 144 21.65 36.11 -49.75
N LEU A 145 22.71 36.92 -49.68
CA LEU A 145 22.69 38.35 -50.06
C LEU A 145 22.08 38.56 -51.46
N HIS A 146 22.38 37.67 -52.42
CA HIS A 146 21.85 37.69 -53.78
C HIS A 146 20.31 37.74 -53.85
N ARG A 147 19.60 37.18 -52.85
CA ARG A 147 18.13 37.18 -52.80
C ARG A 147 17.56 38.56 -52.47
N TYR A 148 18.34 39.42 -51.83
CA TYR A 148 17.93 40.75 -51.37
C TYR A 148 18.43 41.88 -52.27
N LEU A 149 19.30 41.59 -53.24
CA LEU A 149 19.82 42.60 -54.19
C LEU A 149 18.71 43.34 -54.96
N HIS A 150 17.56 42.71 -55.19
CA HIS A 150 16.41 43.37 -55.82
C HIS A 150 15.79 44.50 -54.98
N GLN A 151 16.08 44.53 -53.68
CA GLN A 151 15.65 45.56 -52.71
C GLN A 151 16.78 46.56 -52.40
N ALA A 152 17.95 46.39 -53.03
CA ALA A 152 19.09 47.22 -52.76
C ALA A 152 18.98 48.59 -53.44
N ILE A 153 19.52 49.60 -52.76
CA ILE A 153 19.75 50.93 -53.29
C ILE A 153 21.21 50.98 -53.74
N TYR A 154 21.42 51.27 -55.02
CA TYR A 154 22.74 51.37 -55.62
C TYR A 154 23.21 52.82 -55.56
N LEU A 155 24.31 53.07 -54.84
CA LEU A 155 24.94 54.37 -54.71
C LEU A 155 26.09 54.50 -55.73
N ASP A 156 26.60 55.72 -55.90
CA ASP A 156 27.79 55.97 -56.72
C ASP A 156 29.01 55.18 -56.17
N ASP A 157 29.95 54.81 -57.06
CA ASP A 157 31.12 53.94 -56.78
C ASP A 157 30.80 52.46 -56.44
N ASP A 158 29.78 51.88 -57.08
CA ASP A 158 29.40 50.46 -56.96
C ASP A 158 29.06 50.01 -55.52
N VAL A 159 28.67 50.94 -54.65
CA VAL A 159 28.28 50.66 -53.27
C VAL A 159 26.80 50.27 -53.19
N ILE A 160 26.54 49.09 -52.62
CA ILE A 160 25.18 48.53 -52.46
C ILE A 160 24.72 48.76 -51.03
N TYR A 161 23.63 49.50 -50.84
CA TYR A 161 22.98 49.73 -49.56
C TYR A 161 21.67 48.93 -49.45
N LEU A 162 21.48 48.24 -48.33
CA LEU A 162 20.29 47.46 -48.01
C LEU A 162 19.79 47.88 -46.63
N ASP A 163 18.57 48.38 -46.56
CA ASP A 163 17.98 48.96 -45.35
C ASP A 163 17.59 47.88 -44.33
N GLU A 164 16.95 46.79 -44.78
CA GLU A 164 16.57 45.67 -43.93
C GLU A 164 16.93 44.32 -44.58
N MET A 165 17.58 43.44 -43.81
CA MET A 165 17.91 42.08 -44.23
C MET A 165 17.32 41.08 -43.23
N ASN A 166 16.25 40.38 -43.60
CA ASN A 166 15.64 39.35 -42.75
C ASN A 166 16.40 38.01 -42.90
N ILE A 167 17.67 38.01 -42.48
CA ILE A 167 18.62 36.90 -42.69
C ILE A 167 19.13 36.31 -41.37
N ALA A 168 18.29 36.33 -40.35
CA ALA A 168 18.58 35.58 -39.14
C ALA A 168 18.71 34.09 -39.48
N LYS A 169 19.87 33.51 -39.19
CA LYS A 169 20.12 32.08 -39.37
C LYS A 169 19.36 31.34 -38.26
N ASN A 170 18.54 30.34 -38.60
CA ASN A 170 18.04 29.42 -37.59
C ASN A 170 19.23 28.60 -37.07
N ILE A 171 19.61 28.84 -35.81
CA ILE A 171 20.59 28.06 -35.07
C ILE A 171 19.84 27.12 -34.12
N ILE A 172 20.30 25.88 -34.00
CA ILE A 172 19.87 24.98 -32.93
C ILE A 172 20.80 25.28 -31.77
N ILE A 173 20.28 25.85 -30.69
CA ILE A 173 21.03 25.91 -29.44
C ILE A 173 21.03 24.48 -28.89
N LYS A 174 22.21 23.85 -28.82
CA LYS A 174 22.38 22.56 -28.14
C LYS A 174 22.80 22.85 -26.70
N GLY A 175 21.81 23.00 -25.84
CA GLY A 175 22.00 23.11 -24.40
C GLY A 175 20.70 22.74 -23.73
N SER A 176 20.76 21.84 -22.75
CA SER A 176 19.64 21.52 -21.89
C SER A 176 19.25 22.80 -21.13
N PRO A 177 18.00 23.29 -21.21
CA PRO A 177 17.57 24.42 -20.39
C PRO A 177 17.74 24.11 -18.90
N PRO A 178 18.31 25.03 -18.09
CA PRO A 178 18.50 24.80 -16.65
C PRO A 178 17.23 24.41 -15.89
N ILE A 179 16.06 24.93 -16.32
CA ILE A 179 14.76 24.57 -15.75
C ILE A 179 14.44 23.08 -15.92
N LEU A 180 14.85 22.47 -17.04
CA LEU A 180 14.65 21.05 -17.31
C LEU A 180 15.59 20.18 -16.48
N GLN A 181 16.85 20.61 -16.34
CA GLN A 181 17.83 19.94 -15.50
C GLN A 181 17.35 19.91 -14.03
N LEU A 182 16.88 21.06 -13.51
CA LEU A 182 16.28 21.16 -12.17
C LEU A 182 15.04 20.27 -12.00
N PHE A 183 14.11 20.32 -12.97
CA PHE A 183 12.91 19.50 -12.96
C PHE A 183 13.27 18.00 -12.92
N CYS A 184 14.15 17.56 -13.82
CA CYS A 184 14.60 16.18 -13.91
C CYS A 184 15.31 15.73 -12.64
N PHE A 185 16.13 16.58 -12.01
CA PHE A 185 16.75 16.27 -10.72
C PHE A 185 15.70 15.94 -9.65
N ILE A 186 14.69 16.80 -9.47
CA ILE A 186 13.61 16.58 -8.49
C ILE A 186 12.81 15.31 -8.85
N TYR A 187 12.48 15.13 -10.14
CA TYR A 187 11.74 13.96 -10.61
C TYR A 187 12.49 12.64 -10.36
N VAL A 188 13.79 12.60 -10.64
CA VAL A 188 14.66 11.44 -10.42
C VAL A 188 14.75 11.10 -8.93
N GLU A 189 14.97 12.09 -8.07
CA GLU A 189 15.03 11.89 -6.62
C GLU A 189 13.70 11.32 -6.06
N ILE A 190 12.55 11.85 -6.51
CA ILE A 190 11.23 11.31 -6.13
C ILE A 190 11.07 9.86 -6.61
N LYS A 191 11.42 9.58 -7.87
CA LYS A 191 11.32 8.22 -8.44
C LYS A 191 12.24 7.22 -7.75
N ALA A 192 13.42 7.66 -7.30
CA ALA A 192 14.32 6.85 -6.50
C ALA A 192 13.68 6.44 -5.17
N GLU A 193 13.11 7.39 -4.42
CA GLU A 193 12.44 7.13 -3.14
C GLU A 193 11.14 6.31 -3.29
N LEU A 194 10.46 6.42 -4.42
CA LEU A 194 9.32 5.55 -4.75
C LEU A 194 9.75 4.11 -5.11
N GLY A 195 11.04 3.84 -5.31
CA GLY A 195 11.56 2.55 -5.78
C GLY A 195 11.24 2.28 -7.25
N GLU A 196 11.09 3.34 -8.05
CA GLU A 196 10.69 3.30 -9.46
C GLU A 196 11.80 3.85 -10.39
N ILE A 197 13.04 3.91 -9.90
CA ILE A 197 14.17 4.48 -10.65
C ILE A 197 14.41 3.78 -12.01
N GLU A 198 14.14 2.47 -12.08
CA GLU A 198 14.28 1.69 -13.33
C GLU A 198 13.27 2.10 -14.40
N THR A 199 12.17 2.78 -14.02
CA THR A 199 11.16 3.30 -14.96
C THR A 199 11.52 4.67 -15.53
N VAL A 200 12.56 5.32 -14.98
CA VAL A 200 12.97 6.66 -15.39
C VAL A 200 13.72 6.59 -16.72
N PRO A 201 13.32 7.38 -17.73
CA PRO A 201 14.04 7.43 -19.00
C PRO A 201 15.49 7.90 -18.81
N THR A 202 16.44 7.29 -19.52
CA THR A 202 17.88 7.60 -19.42
C THR A 202 18.17 9.08 -19.58
N ARG A 203 17.45 9.76 -20.49
CA ARG A 203 17.65 11.20 -20.70
C ARG A 203 17.30 12.05 -19.48
N ALA A 204 16.29 11.67 -18.71
CA ALA A 204 15.96 12.37 -17.47
C ALA A 204 17.05 12.19 -16.41
N ILE A 205 17.68 11.00 -16.37
CA ILE A 205 18.83 10.74 -15.49
C ILE A 205 20.02 11.61 -15.91
N GLU A 206 20.35 11.65 -17.20
CA GLU A 206 21.42 12.52 -17.71
C GLU A 206 21.21 13.99 -17.35
N LEU A 207 19.99 14.51 -17.52
CA LEU A 207 19.64 15.90 -17.16
C LEU A 207 19.73 16.17 -15.65
N ALA A 208 19.37 15.19 -14.83
CA ALA A 208 19.50 15.27 -13.37
C ALA A 208 20.97 15.26 -12.93
N ASP A 209 21.80 14.42 -13.55
CA ASP A 209 23.24 14.35 -13.28
C ASP A 209 23.93 15.65 -13.73
N GLU A 210 23.58 16.20 -14.90
CA GLU A 210 24.05 17.52 -15.37
C GLU A 210 23.74 18.61 -14.31
N PHE A 211 22.50 18.66 -13.80
CA PHE A 211 22.13 19.60 -12.73
C PHE A 211 22.99 19.43 -11.48
N LYS A 212 23.15 18.18 -11.05
CA LYS A 212 23.86 17.83 -9.82
C LYS A 212 25.34 18.20 -9.92
N GLU A 213 25.99 17.89 -11.04
CA GLU A 213 27.39 18.24 -11.28
C GLU A 213 27.64 19.74 -11.32
N GLU A 214 26.71 20.51 -11.89
CA GLU A 214 26.88 21.96 -12.06
C GLU A 214 26.53 22.78 -10.81
N HIS A 215 25.61 22.30 -9.97
CA HIS A 215 24.97 23.14 -8.95
C HIS A 215 24.95 22.55 -7.53
N LEU A 216 25.22 21.27 -7.34
CA LEU A 216 25.13 20.60 -6.05
C LEU A 216 26.45 19.94 -5.64
N GLN A 217 26.56 19.54 -4.37
CA GLN A 217 27.68 18.70 -3.91
C GLN A 217 27.45 17.23 -4.32
N LEU A 218 28.52 16.45 -4.40
CA LEU A 218 28.47 15.04 -4.82
C LEU A 218 27.52 14.19 -3.95
N ASP A 219 27.45 14.50 -2.65
CA ASP A 219 26.62 13.84 -1.65
C ASP A 219 25.27 14.52 -1.42
N SER A 220 24.97 15.63 -2.10
CA SER A 220 23.67 16.29 -2.00
C SER A 220 22.55 15.35 -2.46
N GLN A 221 21.55 15.20 -1.61
CA GLN A 221 20.32 14.46 -1.86
C GLN A 221 19.12 15.24 -1.33
N LEU A 222 18.00 15.14 -2.04
CA LEU A 222 16.79 15.89 -1.73
C LEU A 222 16.00 15.30 -0.56
N PHE A 223 16.31 14.08 -0.13
CA PHE A 223 15.60 13.38 0.94
C PHE A 223 16.55 12.77 1.99
N ASP A 224 17.78 13.27 2.12
CA ASP A 224 18.73 12.84 3.17
C ASP A 224 18.68 13.76 4.39
N GLU A 225 18.73 13.20 5.59
CA GLU A 225 18.58 13.93 6.86
C GLU A 225 19.54 15.13 6.99
N LYS A 226 20.78 14.98 6.53
CA LYS A 226 21.85 15.95 6.76
C LYS A 226 21.92 16.99 5.66
N THR A 227 21.70 16.57 4.42
CA THR A 227 21.83 17.44 3.24
C THR A 227 20.49 18.05 2.80
N PHE A 228 19.36 17.63 3.36
CA PHE A 228 18.02 18.09 2.99
C PHE A 228 17.90 19.62 2.95
N ALA A 229 18.22 20.29 4.06
CA ALA A 229 18.01 21.73 4.20
C ALA A 229 18.89 22.54 3.24
N GLU A 230 20.18 22.18 3.14
CA GLU A 230 21.14 22.84 2.25
C GLU A 230 20.78 22.61 0.78
N THR A 231 20.42 21.36 0.43
CA THR A 231 19.99 21.02 -0.94
C THR A 231 18.74 21.80 -1.30
N LEU A 232 17.72 21.81 -0.43
CA LEU A 232 16.47 22.53 -0.68
C LEU A 232 16.67 24.05 -0.83
N GLU A 233 17.54 24.66 -0.02
CA GLU A 233 17.89 26.08 -0.15
C GLU A 233 18.61 26.35 -1.48
N THR A 234 19.53 25.49 -1.87
CA THR A 234 20.24 25.58 -3.16
C THR A 234 19.29 25.47 -4.34
N LEU A 235 18.33 24.53 -4.30
CA LEU A 235 17.31 24.38 -5.34
C LEU A 235 16.42 25.62 -5.46
N LYS A 236 16.01 26.22 -4.34
CA LYS A 236 15.20 27.46 -4.33
C LYS A 236 15.96 28.63 -4.94
N ASN A 237 17.20 28.85 -4.48
CA ASN A 237 18.06 29.92 -5.00
C ASN A 237 18.28 29.75 -6.51
N ARG A 238 18.59 28.52 -6.96
CA ARG A 238 18.78 28.26 -8.40
C ARG A 238 17.51 28.40 -9.20
N PHE A 239 16.36 27.97 -8.68
CA PHE A 239 15.08 28.18 -9.35
C PHE A 239 14.78 29.66 -9.59
N ASP A 240 15.01 30.50 -8.58
CA ASP A 240 14.79 31.95 -8.68
C ASP A 240 15.77 32.61 -9.66
N GLU A 241 17.03 32.16 -9.70
CA GLU A 241 18.03 32.63 -10.67
C GLU A 241 17.67 32.23 -12.11
N ILE A 242 17.25 30.98 -12.33
CA ILE A 242 16.80 30.50 -13.64
C ILE A 242 15.62 31.34 -14.15
N ASP A 243 14.68 31.70 -13.27
CA ASP A 243 13.55 32.56 -13.65
C ASP A 243 13.97 33.98 -14.07
N GLN A 244 14.99 34.54 -13.40
CA GLN A 244 15.52 35.87 -13.71
C GLN A 244 16.38 35.89 -14.98
N GLU A 245 17.15 34.84 -15.24
CA GLU A 245 18.07 34.75 -16.38
C GLU A 245 17.37 34.29 -17.67
N THR A 246 16.22 33.62 -17.57
CA THR A 246 15.48 33.12 -18.74
C THR A 246 14.80 34.26 -19.49
N ILE A 247 15.38 34.64 -20.64
CA ILE A 247 14.89 35.75 -21.48
C ILE A 247 13.53 35.46 -22.13
N TYR A 248 13.26 34.22 -22.53
CA TYR A 248 12.03 33.83 -23.23
C TYR A 248 11.35 32.65 -22.54
N LYS A 249 10.13 32.87 -22.06
CA LYS A 249 9.31 31.92 -21.30
C LYS A 249 8.08 31.55 -22.13
N ASP A 250 8.07 30.35 -22.70
CA ASP A 250 6.94 29.77 -23.43
C ASP A 250 6.09 28.83 -22.57
N ASP A 251 5.01 28.31 -23.13
CA ASP A 251 4.09 27.40 -22.44
C ASP A 251 4.81 26.16 -21.88
N ASP A 252 5.81 25.64 -22.60
CA ASP A 252 6.65 24.54 -22.14
C ASP A 252 7.48 24.94 -20.90
N TYR A 253 8.06 26.16 -20.87
CA TYR A 253 8.75 26.66 -19.69
C TYR A 253 7.82 26.76 -18.48
N TRP A 254 6.66 27.39 -18.65
CA TRP A 254 5.69 27.59 -17.56
C TRP A 254 5.17 26.28 -17.00
N HIS A 255 4.97 25.26 -17.84
CA HIS A 255 4.61 23.92 -17.40
C HIS A 255 5.58 23.33 -16.37
N PHE A 256 6.88 23.40 -16.63
CA PHE A 256 7.89 22.91 -15.67
C PHE A 256 8.06 23.86 -14.49
N PHE A 257 7.98 25.17 -14.72
CA PHE A 257 8.05 26.19 -13.67
C PHE A 257 6.97 25.97 -12.61
N ASP A 258 5.71 25.84 -13.01
CA ASP A 258 4.57 25.68 -12.11
C ASP A 258 4.69 24.40 -11.26
N ALA A 259 5.24 23.34 -11.85
CA ALA A 259 5.47 22.08 -11.15
C ALA A 259 6.59 22.22 -10.09
N ILE A 260 7.72 22.84 -10.45
CA ILE A 260 8.84 23.08 -9.53
C ILE A 260 8.43 24.06 -8.42
N GLU A 261 7.74 25.15 -8.77
CA GLU A 261 7.27 26.15 -7.81
C GLU A 261 6.36 25.50 -6.76
N ALA A 262 5.38 24.72 -7.23
CA ALA A 262 4.49 23.99 -6.34
C ALA A 262 5.25 23.01 -5.43
N PHE A 263 6.32 22.40 -5.91
CA PHE A 263 7.14 21.49 -5.11
C PHE A 263 8.00 22.21 -4.05
N LEU A 264 8.77 23.21 -4.46
CA LEU A 264 9.72 23.91 -3.61
C LEU A 264 9.02 24.85 -2.61
N TYR A 265 7.95 25.53 -3.05
CA TYR A 265 7.30 26.61 -2.31
C TYR A 265 5.87 26.32 -1.88
N GLY A 266 5.35 25.09 -2.07
CA GLY A 266 3.95 24.66 -1.88
C GLY A 266 3.26 24.88 -0.53
N GLU A 267 3.63 25.88 0.26
CA GLU A 267 3.00 26.33 1.50
C GLU A 267 1.86 27.35 1.32
N ARG A 268 1.34 27.62 0.12
CA ARG A 268 0.44 28.79 -0.08
C ARG A 268 -1.06 28.56 -0.20
N HIS A 269 -1.56 27.33 -0.21
CA HIS A 269 -3.02 27.10 -0.14
C HIS A 269 -3.38 26.31 1.10
N GLN A 270 -3.87 27.04 2.11
CA GLN A 270 -4.48 26.48 3.31
C GLN A 270 -5.87 25.95 2.96
N ASP A 271 -6.21 24.81 3.55
CA ASP A 271 -7.59 24.38 3.73
C ASP A 271 -7.99 25.00 5.07
N ASN A 272 -9.27 25.32 5.24
CA ASN A 272 -9.74 25.92 6.50
C ASN A 272 -9.57 24.98 7.71
N GLU A 273 -9.14 23.73 7.51
CA GLU A 273 -9.02 22.66 8.51
C GLU A 273 -7.57 22.34 8.93
N GLY A 274 -6.55 22.86 8.22
CA GLY A 274 -5.14 22.69 8.57
C GLY A 274 -4.55 21.31 8.24
N ILE A 275 -5.17 20.54 7.34
CA ILE A 275 -4.69 19.23 6.90
C ILE A 275 -3.81 19.41 5.65
N TYR A 276 -2.60 18.85 5.68
CA TYR A 276 -1.64 18.97 4.58
C TYR A 276 -1.65 17.75 3.67
N TRP A 277 -1.67 16.56 4.24
CA TRP A 277 -1.63 15.32 3.47
C TRP A 277 -2.24 14.19 4.27
N GLY A 278 -3.15 13.40 3.70
CA GLY A 278 -3.65 12.20 4.39
C GLY A 278 -5.07 11.81 4.04
N PHE A 279 -5.57 10.79 4.73
CA PHE A 279 -6.94 10.30 4.63
C PHE A 279 -7.65 10.43 5.96
N SER A 280 -8.85 11.01 5.95
CA SER A 280 -9.75 11.07 7.11
C SER A 280 -10.43 9.73 7.41
N SER A 281 -10.64 8.88 6.41
CA SER A 281 -11.31 7.59 6.51
C SER A 281 -10.34 6.43 6.28
N PHE A 282 -9.21 6.41 6.98
CA PHE A 282 -8.17 5.40 6.78
C PHE A 282 -8.64 3.96 7.05
N TYR A 283 -9.73 3.78 7.80
CA TYR A 283 -10.34 2.46 8.01
C TYR A 283 -10.71 1.75 6.68
N ASP A 284 -11.11 2.50 5.65
CA ASP A 284 -11.47 1.96 4.34
C ASP A 284 -10.22 1.45 3.60
N ILE A 285 -9.10 2.17 3.72
CA ILE A 285 -7.81 1.73 3.17
C ILE A 285 -7.32 0.47 3.91
N TRP A 286 -7.49 0.42 5.23
CA TRP A 286 -7.19 -0.75 6.03
C TRP A 286 -7.98 -1.99 5.57
N GLU A 287 -9.29 -1.86 5.44
CA GLU A 287 -10.17 -2.93 4.95
C GLU A 287 -9.79 -3.39 3.54
N ASP A 288 -9.52 -2.46 2.62
CA ASP A 288 -9.11 -2.81 1.26
C ASP A 288 -7.74 -3.50 1.21
N MET A 289 -6.78 -3.11 2.06
CA MET A 289 -5.50 -3.82 2.21
C MET A 289 -5.70 -5.25 2.71
N CYS A 290 -6.51 -5.45 3.75
CA CYS A 290 -6.82 -6.77 4.28
C CYS A 290 -7.50 -7.66 3.23
N LYS A 291 -8.52 -7.14 2.55
CA LYS A 291 -9.25 -7.84 1.48
C LYS A 291 -8.29 -8.25 0.35
N THR A 292 -7.50 -7.29 -0.14
CA THR A 292 -6.54 -7.52 -1.24
C THR A 292 -5.54 -8.61 -0.87
N TYR A 293 -5.05 -8.61 0.36
CA TYR A 293 -4.13 -9.64 0.82
C TYR A 293 -4.78 -11.02 0.87
N VAL A 294 -5.96 -11.14 1.50
CA VAL A 294 -6.65 -12.41 1.68
C VAL A 294 -7.06 -13.06 0.35
N VAL A 295 -7.53 -12.26 -0.62
CA VAL A 295 -8.00 -12.77 -1.92
C VAL A 295 -6.84 -13.25 -2.81
N ASN A 296 -5.63 -12.76 -2.60
CA ASN A 296 -4.47 -13.06 -3.45
C ASN A 296 -3.44 -13.98 -2.80
N GLU A 297 -3.33 -14.01 -1.47
CA GLU A 297 -2.40 -14.87 -0.75
C GLU A 297 -2.93 -16.31 -0.69
N VAL A 298 -2.18 -17.27 -1.22
CA VAL A 298 -2.59 -18.68 -1.40
C VAL A 298 -3.09 -19.29 -0.10
N ARG A 299 -2.43 -18.98 1.03
CA ARG A 299 -2.80 -19.46 2.37
C ARG A 299 -4.27 -19.16 2.74
N PHE A 300 -4.82 -18.05 2.24
CA PHE A 300 -6.17 -17.62 2.53
C PHE A 300 -7.12 -17.86 1.35
N LYS A 301 -6.68 -17.55 0.13
CA LYS A 301 -7.45 -17.67 -1.11
C LYS A 301 -8.16 -19.01 -1.26
N ASP A 302 -7.44 -20.10 -1.03
CA ASP A 302 -7.97 -21.46 -1.19
C ASP A 302 -9.02 -21.81 -0.13
N ARG A 303 -9.10 -21.02 0.94
CA ARG A 303 -10.03 -21.22 2.06
C ARG A 303 -11.21 -20.25 2.06
N ILE A 304 -11.30 -19.34 1.09
CA ILE A 304 -12.39 -18.36 1.07
C ILE A 304 -13.71 -19.08 0.79
N VAL A 305 -14.69 -18.85 1.66
CA VAL A 305 -16.08 -19.32 1.49
C VAL A 305 -16.92 -18.15 0.98
N TYR A 306 -16.90 -17.06 1.75
CA TYR A 306 -17.53 -15.79 1.39
C TYR A 306 -16.60 -14.63 1.71
N PHE A 307 -16.74 -13.54 0.97
CA PHE A 307 -16.12 -12.27 1.29
C PHE A 307 -16.99 -11.13 0.77
N GLU A 308 -16.83 -9.97 1.39
CA GLU A 308 -17.46 -8.73 0.96
C GLU A 308 -16.64 -8.11 -0.18
N ASP A 309 -17.32 -7.73 -1.26
CA ASP A 309 -16.72 -6.97 -2.36
C ASP A 309 -17.71 -5.93 -2.91
N ASN A 310 -17.38 -4.65 -2.75
CA ASN A 310 -18.09 -3.50 -3.31
C ASN A 310 -19.59 -3.48 -2.99
N GLY A 311 -19.94 -3.69 -1.73
CA GLY A 311 -21.31 -3.76 -1.23
C GLY A 311 -22.03 -5.08 -1.50
N ALA A 312 -21.35 -6.11 -2.00
CA ALA A 312 -21.94 -7.41 -2.31
C ALA A 312 -21.23 -8.57 -1.58
N LEU A 313 -22.01 -9.54 -1.10
CA LEU A 313 -21.46 -10.78 -0.58
C LEU A 313 -21.16 -11.74 -1.75
N VAL A 314 -19.88 -12.00 -1.98
CA VAL A 314 -19.38 -12.91 -3.01
C VAL A 314 -19.07 -14.28 -2.40
N ALA A 315 -19.52 -15.34 -3.07
CA ALA A 315 -19.20 -16.72 -2.70
C ALA A 315 -18.06 -17.24 -3.59
N SER A 316 -17.16 -18.05 -3.02
CA SER A 316 -16.18 -18.76 -3.85
C SER A 316 -16.84 -19.83 -4.72
N GLU A 317 -16.12 -20.32 -5.73
CA GLU A 317 -16.73 -21.13 -6.79
C GLU A 317 -17.49 -22.35 -6.28
N PHE A 318 -16.94 -23.04 -5.28
CA PHE A 318 -17.53 -24.22 -4.68
C PHE A 318 -18.83 -23.93 -3.91
N TYR A 319 -18.95 -22.74 -3.31
CA TYR A 319 -20.08 -22.38 -2.45
C TYR A 319 -21.18 -21.60 -3.17
N ARG A 320 -21.00 -21.26 -4.46
CA ARG A 320 -22.00 -20.51 -5.25
C ARG A 320 -23.37 -21.20 -5.35
N ASP A 321 -23.38 -22.52 -5.44
CA ASP A 321 -24.60 -23.33 -5.62
C ASP A 321 -25.15 -23.88 -4.30
N LEU A 322 -24.46 -23.64 -3.18
CA LEU A 322 -24.89 -24.07 -1.85
C LEU A 322 -25.89 -23.08 -1.24
N LEU A 323 -26.62 -23.53 -0.23
CA LEU A 323 -27.49 -22.66 0.56
C LEU A 323 -26.66 -21.53 1.16
N ASN A 324 -26.97 -20.29 0.80
CA ASN A 324 -26.32 -19.12 1.38
C ASN A 324 -26.82 -18.89 2.82
N PRO A 325 -25.98 -19.07 3.85
CA PRO A 325 -26.40 -19.00 5.25
C PRO A 325 -26.71 -17.56 5.69
N PHE A 326 -26.25 -16.56 4.93
CA PHE A 326 -26.41 -15.14 5.18
C PHE A 326 -27.64 -14.55 4.48
N GLU A 327 -28.41 -15.39 3.79
CA GLU A 327 -29.61 -14.95 3.09
C GLU A 327 -30.81 -14.79 4.03
N ILE A 328 -31.42 -13.60 4.02
CA ILE A 328 -32.61 -13.28 4.79
C ILE A 328 -33.80 -13.15 3.83
N ARG A 329 -34.77 -14.05 3.98
CA ARG A 329 -36.07 -13.98 3.31
C ARG A 329 -37.14 -13.58 4.32
N VAL A 330 -37.71 -12.41 4.15
CA VAL A 330 -38.89 -11.97 4.89
C VAL A 330 -40.09 -12.11 3.97
N ASN A 331 -41.11 -12.88 4.38
CA ASN A 331 -42.25 -13.33 3.56
C ASN A 331 -42.99 -12.22 2.76
N SER A 332 -42.80 -10.95 3.09
CA SER A 332 -43.47 -9.79 2.46
C SER A 332 -42.59 -8.94 1.54
N LEU A 333 -41.27 -9.22 1.44
CA LEU A 333 -40.36 -8.46 0.57
C LEU A 333 -40.05 -9.24 -0.70
N SER A 334 -40.12 -8.56 -1.85
CA SER A 334 -39.74 -9.12 -3.15
C SER A 334 -38.23 -9.28 -3.31
N SER A 335 -37.43 -8.57 -2.51
CA SER A 335 -35.97 -8.61 -2.56
C SER A 335 -35.38 -9.42 -1.41
N VAL A 336 -34.49 -10.34 -1.79
CA VAL A 336 -33.63 -11.07 -0.87
C VAL A 336 -32.63 -10.11 -0.27
N ARG A 337 -32.52 -10.06 1.07
CA ARG A 337 -31.45 -9.34 1.76
C ARG A 337 -30.35 -10.32 2.13
N LYS A 338 -29.10 -9.87 2.10
CA LYS A 338 -27.95 -10.67 2.54
C LYS A 338 -27.24 -9.94 3.67
N LEU A 339 -26.94 -10.65 4.74
CA LEU A 339 -25.89 -10.26 5.67
C LEU A 339 -24.55 -10.28 4.94
N ARG A 340 -23.60 -9.45 5.39
CA ARG A 340 -22.33 -9.23 4.70
C ARG A 340 -21.19 -9.31 5.72
N PRO A 341 -20.77 -10.52 6.10
CA PRO A 341 -19.48 -10.67 6.77
C PRO A 341 -18.36 -10.24 5.82
N ASP A 342 -17.32 -9.60 6.36
CA ASP A 342 -16.20 -9.13 5.56
C ASP A 342 -15.46 -10.32 4.95
N LEU A 343 -15.25 -11.39 5.75
CA LEU A 343 -14.62 -12.62 5.31
C LEU A 343 -15.11 -13.83 6.11
N VAL A 344 -15.34 -14.94 5.40
CA VAL A 344 -15.58 -16.26 5.97
C VAL A 344 -14.60 -17.25 5.34
N LEU A 345 -13.80 -17.90 6.19
CA LEU A 345 -12.83 -18.91 5.78
C LEU A 345 -13.25 -20.29 6.26
N GLU A 346 -13.06 -21.29 5.40
CA GLU A 346 -13.12 -22.67 5.82
C GLU A 346 -11.91 -23.04 6.69
N PRO A 347 -12.00 -24.12 7.48
CA PRO A 347 -10.87 -24.64 8.21
C PRO A 347 -9.64 -24.88 7.32
N SER A 348 -8.44 -24.70 7.86
CA SER A 348 -7.24 -25.05 7.09
C SER A 348 -7.13 -26.57 6.97
N ALA A 349 -7.28 -27.09 5.76
CA ALA A 349 -6.97 -28.49 5.45
C ALA A 349 -5.48 -28.72 5.67
N LYS A 350 -5.12 -29.44 6.73
CA LYS A 350 -3.74 -29.92 6.89
C LYS A 350 -3.57 -31.12 5.99
N ASN A 351 -2.69 -31.01 5.00
CA ASN A 351 -2.31 -32.14 4.17
C ASN A 351 -1.31 -33.03 4.93
N ILE A 352 -1.31 -34.33 4.66
CA ILE A 352 -0.36 -35.32 5.20
C ILE A 352 1.09 -34.85 5.00
N GLU A 353 1.39 -34.28 3.83
CA GLU A 353 2.73 -33.77 3.51
C GLU A 353 3.17 -32.61 4.41
N SER A 354 2.23 -31.88 5.03
CA SER A 354 2.54 -30.84 6.02
C SER A 354 3.00 -31.41 7.37
N LEU A 355 2.69 -32.67 7.67
CA LEU A 355 3.07 -33.30 8.94
C LEU A 355 4.39 -34.05 8.83
N PHE A 356 4.59 -34.79 7.74
CA PHE A 356 5.79 -35.58 7.53
C PHE A 356 6.08 -35.83 6.06
N TYR A 357 7.34 -36.14 5.76
CA TYR A 357 7.72 -36.74 4.49
C TYR A 357 8.25 -38.16 4.71
N SER A 358 8.20 -38.97 3.66
CA SER A 358 8.70 -40.35 3.68
C SER A 358 9.82 -40.53 2.67
N LYS A 359 10.85 -41.29 3.03
CA LYS A 359 11.92 -41.70 2.12
C LYS A 359 11.89 -43.22 1.94
N GLU A 360 11.89 -43.70 0.70
CA GLU A 360 12.02 -45.11 0.41
C GLU A 360 13.42 -45.64 0.78
N ILE A 361 13.41 -46.83 1.36
CA ILE A 361 14.59 -47.59 1.75
C ILE A 361 14.35 -49.08 1.47
N ILE A 362 15.41 -49.87 1.39
CA ILE A 362 15.32 -51.32 1.30
C ILE A 362 15.81 -51.90 2.61
N LYS A 363 15.01 -52.76 3.23
CA LYS A 363 15.34 -53.41 4.49
C LYS A 363 15.00 -54.89 4.42
N ASP A 364 15.99 -55.74 4.67
CA ASP A 364 15.89 -57.20 4.60
C ASP A 364 15.29 -57.68 3.26
N TRP A 365 15.71 -57.03 2.16
CA TRP A 365 15.24 -57.26 0.79
C TRP A 365 13.75 -56.92 0.56
N GLN A 366 13.12 -56.21 1.49
CA GLN A 366 11.77 -55.71 1.37
C GLN A 366 11.74 -54.18 1.28
N PRO A 367 10.80 -53.59 0.53
CA PRO A 367 10.59 -52.16 0.51
C PRO A 367 10.08 -51.68 1.88
N ALA A 368 10.69 -50.61 2.37
CA ALA A 368 10.32 -49.95 3.60
C ALA A 368 10.44 -48.43 3.41
N ARG A 369 9.85 -47.67 4.33
CA ARG A 369 9.94 -46.21 4.35
C ARG A 369 10.41 -45.69 5.69
N SER A 370 11.31 -44.71 5.64
CA SER A 370 11.64 -43.88 6.79
C SER A 370 10.72 -42.66 6.79
N VAL A 371 10.03 -42.43 7.90
CA VAL A 371 9.10 -41.31 8.09
C VAL A 371 9.77 -40.25 8.94
N VAL A 372 9.82 -39.02 8.45
CA VAL A 372 10.41 -37.87 9.13
C VAL A 372 9.36 -36.79 9.30
N PHE A 373 9.02 -36.48 10.55
CA PHE A 373 8.08 -35.41 10.88
C PHE A 373 8.78 -34.06 10.80
N GLN A 374 8.05 -33.05 10.31
CA GLN A 374 8.54 -31.68 10.25
C GLN A 374 8.73 -31.10 11.67
N ASP A 375 7.80 -31.41 12.58
CA ASP A 375 7.89 -31.05 14.01
C ASP A 375 7.48 -32.25 14.89
N TYR A 376 8.45 -33.13 15.17
CA TYR A 376 8.22 -34.31 16.01
C TYR A 376 7.91 -33.96 17.47
N HIS A 377 8.41 -32.82 17.98
CA HIS A 377 8.20 -32.42 19.37
C HIS A 377 6.75 -32.03 19.62
N ASN A 378 6.15 -31.31 18.67
CA ASN A 378 4.77 -30.89 18.75
C ASN A 378 3.77 -32.02 18.42
N LEU A 379 4.19 -33.05 17.66
CA LEU A 379 3.33 -34.17 17.26
C LEU A 379 2.61 -34.84 18.44
N ARG A 380 3.29 -35.00 19.58
CA ARG A 380 2.72 -35.65 20.77
C ARG A 380 1.57 -34.85 21.38
N ASN A 381 1.68 -33.53 21.38
CA ASN A 381 0.71 -32.64 22.02
C ASN A 381 -0.44 -32.31 21.05
N SER A 382 -0.10 -32.01 19.80
CA SER A 382 -1.07 -31.59 18.79
C SER A 382 -1.80 -32.77 18.13
N TYR A 383 -1.18 -33.95 18.04
CA TYR A 383 -1.74 -35.11 17.32
C TYR A 383 -1.46 -36.44 18.04
N PRO A 384 -2.04 -36.66 19.24
CA PRO A 384 -1.73 -37.81 20.06
C PRO A 384 -2.06 -39.16 19.38
N LYS A 385 -3.13 -39.23 18.57
CA LYS A 385 -3.48 -40.45 17.81
C LYS A 385 -2.45 -40.77 16.72
N ILE A 386 -1.99 -39.78 15.97
CA ILE A 386 -0.92 -39.94 14.95
C ILE A 386 0.38 -40.38 15.62
N TYR A 387 0.76 -39.73 16.73
CA TYR A 387 1.94 -40.09 17.50
C TYR A 387 1.90 -41.54 17.99
N ASN A 388 0.76 -41.98 18.53
CA ASN A 388 0.57 -43.34 19.00
C ASN A 388 0.59 -44.36 17.86
N ALA A 389 -0.02 -44.03 16.71
CA ALA A 389 0.01 -44.86 15.52
C ALA A 389 1.43 -45.02 14.99
N TYR A 390 2.20 -43.92 14.91
CA TYR A 390 3.61 -43.95 14.53
C TYR A 390 4.41 -44.88 15.44
N LYS A 391 4.31 -44.70 16.76
CA LYS A 391 5.00 -45.55 17.74
C LYS A 391 4.66 -47.03 17.65
N ARG A 392 3.40 -47.35 17.29
CA ARG A 392 2.94 -48.73 17.15
C ARG A 392 3.47 -49.40 15.90
N LEU A 393 3.61 -48.65 14.80
CA LEU A 393 3.91 -49.18 13.48
C LEU A 393 5.40 -49.05 13.11
N VAL A 394 6.14 -48.15 13.77
CA VAL A 394 7.56 -47.92 13.49
C VAL A 394 8.43 -49.03 14.08
N GLN A 395 9.30 -49.58 13.24
CA GLN A 395 10.37 -50.49 13.61
C GLN A 395 11.61 -49.70 14.00
N THR A 396 12.34 -50.17 15.01
CA THR A 396 13.57 -49.54 15.48
C THR A 396 14.73 -50.53 15.45
N GLU A 397 15.80 -50.17 14.78
CA GLU A 397 17.05 -50.94 14.78
C GLU A 397 18.25 -50.10 15.23
N LYS A 398 19.29 -50.76 15.72
CA LYS A 398 20.56 -50.09 16.04
C LYS A 398 21.43 -50.05 14.79
N HIS A 399 21.94 -48.87 14.44
CA HIS A 399 22.85 -48.73 13.31
C HIS A 399 24.14 -49.53 13.56
N PHE A 400 24.44 -50.51 12.71
CA PHE A 400 25.56 -51.43 12.91
C PHE A 400 26.93 -50.72 12.88
N TYR A 401 27.06 -49.64 12.10
CA TYR A 401 28.31 -48.89 11.89
C TYR A 401 28.47 -47.64 12.75
N LEU A 402 27.37 -47.11 13.30
CA LEU A 402 27.35 -45.89 14.11
C LEU A 402 26.82 -46.28 15.50
N ARG A 403 27.70 -46.85 16.33
CA ARG A 403 27.38 -47.21 17.71
C ARG A 403 26.59 -46.04 18.35
N GLU A 404 25.36 -46.35 18.77
CA GLU A 404 24.38 -45.50 19.48
C GLU A 404 23.28 -44.78 18.67
N LYS A 405 23.30 -44.74 17.34
CA LYS A 405 22.15 -44.16 16.59
C LYS A 405 21.07 -45.21 16.30
N LYS A 406 19.82 -44.90 16.67
CA LYS A 406 18.62 -45.70 16.35
C LYS A 406 18.11 -45.31 14.97
N PHE A 407 17.78 -46.30 14.15
CA PHE A 407 17.19 -46.15 12.83
C PHE A 407 15.71 -46.53 12.90
N PHE A 408 14.85 -45.69 12.32
CA PHE A 408 13.40 -45.84 12.36
C PHE A 408 12.83 -46.02 10.96
N PHE A 409 12.03 -47.08 10.77
CA PHE A 409 11.40 -47.39 9.48
C PHE A 409 10.06 -48.10 9.66
N MET A 410 9.26 -48.15 8.59
CA MET A 410 8.02 -48.92 8.49
C MET A 410 8.09 -49.77 7.21
N TYR A 411 7.64 -51.02 7.25
CA TYR A 411 7.40 -51.77 6.02
C TYR A 411 6.20 -51.18 5.27
N GLU A 412 6.11 -51.46 3.97
CA GLU A 412 5.14 -50.78 3.09
C GLU A 412 3.68 -50.92 3.56
N ASP A 413 3.28 -52.10 4.07
CA ASP A 413 1.93 -52.31 4.61
C ASP A 413 1.66 -51.48 5.87
N ASP A 414 2.64 -51.36 6.76
CA ASP A 414 2.54 -50.56 7.98
C ASP A 414 2.58 -49.06 7.66
N TYR A 415 3.37 -48.65 6.65
CA TYR A 415 3.38 -47.29 6.14
C TYR A 415 2.04 -46.90 5.52
N ARG A 416 1.41 -47.80 4.74
CA ARG A 416 0.08 -47.56 4.18
C ARG A 416 -0.98 -47.39 5.25
N LYS A 417 -1.02 -48.31 6.23
CA LYS A 417 -1.90 -48.20 7.41
C LYS A 417 -1.65 -46.92 8.19
N PHE A 418 -0.39 -46.53 8.35
CA PHE A 418 -0.04 -45.28 9.01
C PHE A 418 -0.59 -44.06 8.25
N ARG A 419 -0.43 -44.02 6.92
CA ARG A 419 -1.01 -42.94 6.08
C ARG A 419 -2.53 -42.91 6.14
N GLU A 420 -3.21 -44.04 6.13
CA GLU A 420 -4.67 -44.12 6.27
C GLU A 420 -5.13 -43.53 7.61
N ILE A 421 -4.48 -43.90 8.72
CA ILE A 421 -4.79 -43.35 10.05
C ILE A 421 -4.54 -41.84 10.10
N VAL A 422 -3.44 -41.36 9.51
CA VAL A 422 -3.15 -39.92 9.44
C VAL A 422 -4.22 -39.21 8.62
N SER A 423 -4.64 -39.78 7.49
CA SER A 423 -5.68 -39.20 6.63
C SER A 423 -7.01 -39.07 7.37
N GLN A 424 -7.45 -40.15 8.04
CA GLN A 424 -8.68 -40.17 8.83
C GLN A 424 -8.63 -39.16 9.97
N GLU A 425 -7.52 -39.09 10.69
CA GLU A 425 -7.38 -38.13 11.79
C GLU A 425 -7.37 -36.68 11.28
N LEU A 426 -6.71 -36.41 10.15
CA LEU A 426 -6.72 -35.08 9.53
C LEU A 426 -8.12 -34.70 9.03
N GLU A 427 -8.88 -35.65 8.50
CA GLU A 427 -10.27 -35.47 8.07
C GLU A 427 -11.22 -35.22 9.26
N GLU A 428 -11.07 -35.98 10.36
CA GLU A 428 -11.79 -35.74 11.63
C GLU A 428 -11.47 -34.35 12.19
N LEU A 429 -10.19 -33.97 12.20
CA LEU A 429 -9.74 -32.65 12.66
C LEU A 429 -10.24 -31.53 11.76
N TYR A 430 -10.26 -31.74 10.44
CA TYR A 430 -10.79 -30.76 9.50
C TYR A 430 -12.30 -30.56 9.71
N THR A 431 -13.06 -31.64 9.84
CA THR A 431 -14.52 -31.60 10.03
C THR A 431 -14.91 -30.96 11.38
N SER A 432 -14.07 -31.12 12.40
CA SER A 432 -14.29 -30.53 13.73
C SER A 432 -13.67 -29.13 13.91
N SER A 433 -12.88 -28.67 12.94
CA SER A 433 -12.27 -27.34 12.99
C SER A 433 -13.29 -26.26 12.63
N PRO A 434 -13.28 -25.11 13.32
CA PRO A 434 -14.26 -24.07 13.09
C PRO A 434 -14.03 -23.31 11.79
N TYR A 435 -15.12 -22.95 11.12
CA TYR A 435 -15.10 -21.88 10.11
C TYR A 435 -14.71 -20.57 10.80
N GLN A 436 -13.82 -19.80 10.19
CA GLN A 436 -13.41 -18.51 10.73
C GLN A 436 -14.26 -17.41 10.13
N VAL A 437 -14.91 -16.61 10.96
CA VAL A 437 -15.59 -15.38 10.53
C VAL A 437 -14.70 -14.22 10.95
N VAL A 438 -14.23 -13.44 9.98
CA VAL A 438 -13.30 -12.35 10.18
C VAL A 438 -14.01 -11.04 9.86
N ASP A 439 -13.89 -10.06 10.75
CA ASP A 439 -14.30 -8.68 10.53
C ASP A 439 -13.07 -7.77 10.71
N TYR A 440 -12.82 -6.93 9.72
CA TYR A 440 -11.66 -6.06 9.67
C TYR A 440 -11.97 -4.78 10.45
N LYS A 441 -11.26 -4.55 11.56
CA LYS A 441 -11.54 -3.44 12.47
C LYS A 441 -10.36 -2.47 12.52
N TYR A 442 -10.62 -1.22 12.17
CA TYR A 442 -9.68 -0.14 12.46
C TYR A 442 -9.87 0.37 13.90
N MET A 443 -9.43 -0.42 14.87
CA MET A 443 -9.62 -0.17 16.31
C MET A 443 -8.34 -0.50 17.10
N ARG A 444 -8.23 0.05 18.32
CA ARG A 444 -7.12 -0.21 19.23
C ARG A 444 -7.44 -1.40 20.13
N VAL A 445 -6.39 -2.05 20.64
CA VAL A 445 -6.53 -3.06 21.71
C VAL A 445 -7.27 -2.47 22.91
N SER A 446 -6.94 -1.23 23.27
CA SER A 446 -7.54 -0.51 24.41
C SER A 446 -9.05 -0.31 24.27
N ASP A 447 -9.58 -0.20 23.05
CA ASP A 447 -11.03 -0.07 22.84
C ASP A 447 -11.79 -1.32 23.33
N TYR A 448 -11.19 -2.50 23.20
CA TYR A 448 -11.73 -3.77 23.73
C TYR A 448 -11.46 -3.94 25.23
N GLU A 449 -10.31 -3.46 25.72
CA GLU A 449 -9.97 -3.51 27.15
C GLU A 449 -10.91 -2.63 28.00
N TYR A 450 -11.28 -1.46 27.48
CA TYR A 450 -12.20 -0.53 28.14
C TYR A 450 -13.68 -0.80 27.84
N PHE A 451 -13.99 -1.88 27.12
CA PHE A 451 -15.36 -2.21 26.75
C PHE A 451 -16.27 -2.36 27.98
N SER A 452 -17.43 -1.72 27.91
CA SER A 452 -18.52 -1.91 28.86
C SER A 452 -19.85 -1.96 28.11
N PRO A 453 -20.70 -3.00 28.31
CA PRO A 453 -21.96 -3.15 27.57
C PRO A 453 -23.02 -2.10 27.94
N PHE A 454 -22.77 -1.34 29.01
CA PHE A 454 -23.65 -0.30 29.54
C PHE A 454 -23.17 1.13 29.24
N HIS A 455 -21.92 1.27 28.78
CA HIS A 455 -21.39 2.58 28.41
C HIS A 455 -21.87 2.94 27.00
N LEU A 456 -22.34 4.17 26.83
CA LEU A 456 -22.68 4.76 25.54
C LEU A 456 -21.77 5.98 25.34
N ASN A 457 -21.36 6.23 24.10
CA ASN A 457 -20.67 7.45 23.73
C ASN A 457 -21.64 8.67 23.78
N GLU A 458 -21.13 9.86 23.46
CA GLU A 458 -21.92 11.10 23.46
C GLU A 458 -23.11 11.05 22.48
N GLN A 459 -23.03 10.19 21.46
CA GLN A 459 -24.05 9.92 20.45
C GLN A 459 -25.05 8.82 20.88
N GLY A 460 -24.87 8.21 22.06
CA GLY A 460 -25.73 7.13 22.53
C GLY A 460 -25.40 5.75 21.92
N GLU A 461 -24.22 5.59 21.31
CA GLU A 461 -23.78 4.39 20.60
C GLU A 461 -22.71 3.63 21.38
N ASN A 462 -22.57 2.34 21.09
CA ASN A 462 -21.50 1.50 21.62
C ASN A 462 -20.94 0.63 20.50
N LYS A 463 -19.96 1.18 19.78
CA LYS A 463 -19.37 0.55 18.60
C LYS A 463 -18.92 -0.89 18.85
N VAL A 464 -18.17 -1.15 19.93
CA VAL A 464 -17.70 -2.50 20.28
C VAL A 464 -18.86 -3.46 20.53
N LYS A 465 -19.92 -3.02 21.22
CA LYS A 465 -21.13 -3.84 21.44
C LYS A 465 -21.82 -4.19 20.12
N ASP A 466 -21.96 -3.20 19.24
CA ASP A 466 -22.63 -3.38 17.95
C ASP A 466 -21.80 -4.29 17.04
N ASP A 467 -20.48 -4.16 17.05
CA ASP A 467 -19.54 -5.05 16.37
C ASP A 467 -19.62 -6.49 16.90
N ILE A 468 -19.63 -6.69 18.22
CA ILE A 468 -19.83 -8.00 18.85
C ILE A 468 -21.16 -8.61 18.40
N HIS A 469 -22.25 -7.83 18.45
CA HIS A 469 -23.57 -8.33 18.04
C HIS A 469 -23.60 -8.73 16.57
N LYS A 470 -23.08 -7.90 15.66
CA LYS A 470 -22.97 -8.19 14.22
C LYS A 470 -22.22 -9.51 14.01
N GLN A 471 -21.08 -9.66 14.69
CA GLN A 471 -20.22 -10.83 14.56
C GLN A 471 -20.88 -12.12 15.06
N LEU A 472 -21.54 -12.08 16.23
CA LEU A 472 -22.24 -13.24 16.79
C LEU A 472 -23.45 -13.66 15.93
N VAL A 473 -24.11 -12.72 15.26
CA VAL A 473 -25.18 -13.05 14.30
C VAL A 473 -24.61 -13.83 13.12
N TYR A 474 -23.43 -13.43 12.61
CA TYR A 474 -22.78 -14.16 11.51
C TYR A 474 -22.43 -15.60 11.89
N GLU A 475 -21.82 -15.80 13.06
CA GLU A 475 -21.58 -17.15 13.59
C GLU A 475 -22.88 -17.96 13.71
N TRP A 476 -23.90 -17.38 14.33
CA TRP A 476 -25.17 -18.05 14.53
C TRP A 476 -25.80 -18.48 13.21
N THR A 477 -25.73 -17.65 12.17
CA THR A 477 -26.25 -18.00 10.84
C THR A 477 -25.53 -19.18 10.20
N LEU A 478 -24.20 -19.28 10.33
CA LEU A 478 -23.43 -20.42 9.85
C LEU A 478 -23.77 -21.69 10.65
N GLN A 479 -23.73 -21.60 11.97
CA GLN A 479 -24.04 -22.72 12.86
C GLN A 479 -25.45 -23.27 12.61
N LYS A 480 -26.45 -22.40 12.40
CA LYS A 480 -27.84 -22.84 12.21
C LYS A 480 -28.14 -23.39 10.84
N ASN A 481 -27.57 -22.84 9.79
CA ASN A 481 -27.88 -23.27 8.43
C ASN A 481 -27.02 -24.45 7.98
N TRP A 482 -25.79 -24.57 8.49
CA TRP A 482 -24.82 -25.59 8.04
C TRP A 482 -24.40 -26.59 9.12
N ASP A 483 -24.79 -26.39 10.39
CA ASP A 483 -24.41 -27.25 11.53
C ASP A 483 -22.87 -27.41 11.68
N VAL A 484 -22.15 -26.31 11.47
CA VAL A 484 -20.68 -26.27 11.54
C VAL A 484 -20.20 -25.50 12.78
N PRO A 485 -19.06 -25.88 13.37
CA PRO A 485 -18.40 -25.05 14.38
C PRO A 485 -17.89 -23.75 13.76
N THR A 486 -17.91 -22.67 14.52
CA THR A 486 -17.44 -21.34 14.09
C THR A 486 -16.52 -20.72 15.13
N GLN A 487 -15.71 -19.76 14.68
CA GLN A 487 -14.88 -18.95 15.54
C GLN A 487 -14.72 -17.56 14.91
N SER A 488 -14.99 -16.51 15.67
CA SER A 488 -14.82 -15.14 15.20
C SER A 488 -13.49 -14.50 15.55
N GLU A 489 -13.05 -13.63 14.67
CA GLU A 489 -11.84 -12.84 14.81
C GLU A 489 -12.09 -11.38 14.39
N PHE A 490 -11.61 -10.43 15.21
CA PHE A 490 -11.45 -9.03 14.83
C PHE A 490 -10.00 -8.79 14.46
N TRP A 491 -9.77 -8.44 13.20
CA TRP A 491 -8.43 -8.14 12.70
C TRP A 491 -8.16 -6.64 12.81
N ILE A 492 -7.17 -6.27 13.62
CA ILE A 492 -6.79 -4.88 13.88
C ILE A 492 -5.35 -4.60 13.41
N PRO A 493 -5.02 -3.36 13.05
CA PRO A 493 -3.67 -3.02 12.61
C PRO A 493 -2.65 -3.11 13.76
N TYR A 494 -1.45 -3.55 13.42
CA TYR A 494 -0.28 -3.53 14.29
C TYR A 494 1.00 -3.33 13.48
N TYR A 495 1.93 -2.54 13.99
CA TYR A 495 3.23 -2.36 13.36
C TYR A 495 4.27 -3.28 13.98
N SER A 496 4.90 -4.12 13.14
CA SER A 496 6.09 -4.88 13.54
C SER A 496 7.10 -4.94 12.41
N ASN A 497 8.37 -4.86 12.78
CA ASN A 497 9.48 -5.11 11.85
C ASN A 497 9.67 -6.61 11.54
N ASP A 498 9.11 -7.50 12.34
CA ASP A 498 9.13 -8.94 12.08
C ASP A 498 8.07 -9.32 11.05
N VAL A 499 8.52 -9.55 9.81
CA VAL A 499 7.67 -9.95 8.68
C VAL A 499 7.28 -11.42 8.70
N THR A 500 7.83 -12.23 9.63
CA THR A 500 7.51 -13.67 9.72
C THR A 500 6.15 -13.91 10.39
N VAL A 501 5.65 -12.93 11.15
CA VAL A 501 4.35 -12.99 11.82
C VAL A 501 3.35 -12.15 11.04
N PHE A 502 2.43 -12.81 10.33
CA PHE A 502 1.32 -12.12 9.65
C PHE A 502 0.32 -11.54 10.66
N GLY A 503 -0.05 -12.32 11.67
CA GLY A 503 -0.90 -11.84 12.75
C GLY A 503 -0.84 -12.71 13.99
N GLU A 504 -1.08 -12.08 15.14
CA GLU A 504 -1.00 -12.68 16.46
C GLU A 504 -2.28 -12.40 17.25
N VAL A 505 -2.78 -13.41 17.97
CA VAL A 505 -3.93 -13.24 18.86
C VAL A 505 -3.48 -12.51 20.11
N VAL A 506 -4.09 -11.36 20.39
CA VAL A 506 -3.82 -10.58 21.59
C VAL A 506 -4.81 -10.97 22.70
N PRO A 507 -4.33 -11.31 23.90
CA PRO A 507 -5.21 -11.59 25.03
C PRO A 507 -5.84 -10.29 25.55
N ILE A 508 -7.16 -10.19 25.46
CA ILE A 508 -7.92 -9.09 26.06
C ILE A 508 -8.21 -9.41 27.52
N THR A 509 -7.94 -8.48 28.42
CA THR A 509 -8.14 -8.68 29.87
C THR A 509 -9.59 -8.46 30.32
N ASN A 510 -10.40 -7.77 29.51
CA ASN A 510 -11.78 -7.41 29.82
C ASN A 510 -12.71 -8.63 29.85
N THR A 511 -13.36 -8.86 30.99
CA THR A 511 -14.23 -10.01 31.20
C THR A 511 -15.55 -9.94 30.42
N TYR A 512 -16.10 -8.76 30.17
CA TYR A 512 -17.32 -8.61 29.36
C TYR A 512 -17.04 -8.91 27.89
N PHE A 513 -15.93 -8.41 27.35
CA PHE A 513 -15.52 -8.72 25.98
C PHE A 513 -15.30 -10.23 25.81
N ASN A 514 -14.55 -10.85 26.74
CA ASN A 514 -14.20 -12.26 26.68
C ASN A 514 -15.41 -13.22 26.74
N GLN A 515 -16.58 -12.77 27.22
CA GLN A 515 -17.82 -13.56 27.15
C GLN A 515 -18.27 -13.82 25.71
N SER A 516 -17.92 -12.94 24.76
CA SER A 516 -18.22 -13.12 23.34
C SER A 516 -17.41 -14.23 22.68
N GLN A 517 -16.27 -14.63 23.28
CA GLN A 517 -15.29 -15.57 22.72
C GLN A 517 -14.66 -15.13 21.38
N ILE A 518 -14.92 -13.91 20.91
CA ILE A 518 -14.30 -13.33 19.73
C ILE A 518 -12.83 -13.06 20.04
N LYS A 519 -11.93 -13.49 19.15
CA LYS A 519 -10.49 -13.22 19.30
C LYS A 519 -10.13 -11.90 18.65
N VAL A 520 -9.23 -11.14 19.27
CA VAL A 520 -8.62 -9.97 18.64
C VAL A 520 -7.27 -10.39 18.07
N VAL A 521 -7.07 -10.16 16.78
CA VAL A 521 -5.86 -10.51 16.04
C VAL A 521 -5.19 -9.24 15.57
N GLN A 522 -3.98 -8.99 16.04
CA GLN A 522 -3.12 -7.93 15.51
C GLN A 522 -2.50 -8.41 14.21
N VAL A 523 -2.79 -7.74 13.11
CA VAL A 523 -2.29 -8.06 11.78
C VAL A 523 -1.20 -7.06 11.39
N ASN A 524 -0.06 -7.59 10.92
CA ASN A 524 1.11 -6.77 10.61
C ASN A 524 0.84 -5.86 9.42
N PHE A 525 0.69 -4.57 9.71
CA PHE A 525 0.45 -3.50 8.75
C PHE A 525 1.52 -3.45 7.66
N LYS A 526 2.80 -3.60 8.03
CA LYS A 526 3.92 -3.52 7.10
C LYS A 526 3.82 -4.62 6.03
N THR A 527 3.49 -5.84 6.44
CA THR A 527 3.28 -6.98 5.53
C THR A 527 2.14 -6.72 4.56
N LEU A 528 1.00 -6.23 5.06
CA LEU A 528 -0.15 -5.88 4.22
C LEU A 528 0.18 -4.76 3.24
N GLN A 529 0.80 -3.68 3.71
CA GLN A 529 1.18 -2.53 2.89
C GLN A 529 2.13 -2.93 1.77
N GLU A 530 3.18 -3.70 2.06
CA GLU A 530 4.15 -4.15 1.06
C GLU A 530 3.52 -5.05 0.01
N PHE A 531 2.60 -5.94 0.42
CA PHE A 531 1.85 -6.77 -0.52
C PHE A 531 0.92 -5.93 -1.40
N TYR A 532 0.18 -5.02 -0.77
CA TYR A 532 -0.81 -4.15 -1.42
C TYR A 532 -0.20 -3.30 -2.53
N ILE A 533 0.93 -2.65 -2.24
CA ILE A 533 1.66 -1.81 -3.20
C ILE A 533 2.22 -2.63 -4.38
N LYS A 534 2.65 -3.88 -4.14
CA LYS A 534 3.21 -4.75 -5.19
C LYS A 534 2.17 -5.25 -6.17
N GLN A 535 0.94 -5.48 -5.73
CA GLN A 535 -0.14 -5.98 -6.60
C GLN A 535 -0.56 -4.97 -7.68
N THR A 536 -0.25 -3.68 -7.53
CA THR A 536 -0.55 -2.65 -8.54
C THR A 536 0.52 -2.54 -9.64
N LEU A 537 1.71 -3.11 -9.41
CA LEU A 537 2.82 -3.10 -10.37
C LEU A 537 2.85 -4.34 -11.29
N ALA A 538 1.96 -5.31 -11.04
CA ALA A 538 1.79 -6.54 -11.83
C ALA A 538 0.49 -6.44 -12.66
#